data_AF-A0A6L5EQI8-F1
#
_entry.id   AF-A0A6L5EQI8-F1
#
_cell.length_a   1.000
_cell.length_b   1.000
_cell.length_c   1.000
_cell.angle_alpha   90.00
_cell.angle_beta   90.00
_cell.angle_gamma   90.00
#
_symmetry.space_group_name_H-M   'P 1'
#
loop_
_entity.id
_entity.type
_entity.pdbx_description
1 polymer ?
#
loop_
_entity_poly.entity_id
_entity_poly.type
_entity_poly.pdbx_seq_one_letter_code
_entity_poly.pdbx_strand_id
1 'polypeptide(L)'
;MGRPSGWMTTVTGRPAMRSPGRPPIRRDVERAFWIKIAEGLTSEDAAVACGVSGPVGSRWFRERGGMPSIQLAPLSGRYLSFREREEIALARAQDVGVREIARRLARSPSTISRELRRNAATRGGQLNYRAGIAQWKAELMARRPKTAKLVTNTELHEYVQGRLSGVIHAPDGAPVPGPVTQGWKGRNKPRRQDRRWATAWSPEQIANRLPVDFPDDESMRI
;
A
#
# COMPACT_ATOMS: atom_id res chain seq x y z
N MET A 1 -39.84 11.35 -6.91
CA MET A 1 -40.00 10.32 -5.86
C MET A 1 -38.68 10.11 -5.14
N GLY A 2 -38.61 10.46 -3.86
CA GLY A 2 -37.44 10.18 -3.02
C GLY A 2 -37.30 8.67 -2.78
N ARG A 3 -36.06 8.18 -2.71
CA ARG A 3 -35.80 6.75 -2.53
C ARG A 3 -35.88 6.38 -1.06
N PRO A 4 -36.34 5.16 -0.73
CA PRO A 4 -36.39 4.69 0.64
C PRO A 4 -34.98 4.63 1.25
N SER A 5 -34.90 4.96 2.54
CA SER A 5 -33.67 4.81 3.32
C SER A 5 -33.15 3.38 3.22
N GLY A 6 -31.84 3.21 3.08
CA GLY A 6 -31.22 1.88 2.97
C GLY A 6 -31.24 1.23 1.58
N TRP A 7 -31.85 1.84 0.56
CA TRP A 7 -31.85 1.29 -0.83
C TRP A 7 -30.46 0.86 -1.31
N MET A 8 -29.41 1.65 -1.04
CA MET A 8 -28.04 1.32 -1.42
C MET A 8 -27.54 0.04 -0.76
N THR A 9 -27.87 -0.19 0.50
CA THR A 9 -27.46 -1.38 1.26
C THR A 9 -28.16 -2.62 0.71
N THR A 10 -29.45 -2.55 0.42
CA THR A 10 -30.22 -3.64 -0.18
C THR A 10 -29.66 -4.05 -1.55
N VAL A 11 -29.34 -3.05 -2.38
CA VAL A 11 -28.91 -3.30 -3.77
C VAL A 11 -27.45 -3.75 -3.85
N THR A 12 -26.55 -3.15 -3.07
CA THR A 12 -25.10 -3.41 -3.17
C THR A 12 -24.59 -4.40 -2.12
N GLY A 13 -25.37 -4.70 -1.09
CA GLY A 13 -24.96 -5.50 0.06
C GLY A 13 -23.91 -4.82 0.95
N ARG A 14 -23.75 -3.48 0.86
CA ARG A 14 -22.82 -2.69 1.66
C ARG A 14 -23.39 -1.31 2.00
N PRO A 15 -22.96 -0.69 3.11
CA PRO A 15 -23.38 0.67 3.43
C PRO A 15 -22.92 1.68 2.37
N ALA A 16 -23.60 2.82 2.33
CA ALA A 16 -23.19 3.95 1.51
C ALA A 16 -21.76 4.38 1.88
N MET A 17 -20.88 4.41 0.88
CA MET A 17 -19.50 4.85 1.07
C MET A 17 -19.47 6.38 1.11
N ARG A 18 -18.97 6.97 2.21
CA ARG A 18 -18.63 8.40 2.24
C ARG A 18 -17.65 8.70 1.11
N SER A 19 -17.88 9.78 0.36
CA SER A 19 -17.10 10.14 -0.84
C SER A 19 -15.61 10.24 -0.49
N PRO A 20 -14.76 9.27 -0.87
CA PRO A 20 -13.38 9.19 -0.34
C PRO A 20 -12.37 10.06 -1.11
N GLY A 21 -12.83 11.10 -1.81
CA GLY A 21 -12.01 11.94 -2.68
C GLY A 21 -11.69 11.29 -4.04
N ARG A 22 -10.66 11.80 -4.72
CA ARG A 22 -10.15 11.23 -5.97
C ARG A 22 -9.54 9.86 -5.68
N PRO A 23 -9.83 8.81 -6.48
CA PRO A 23 -9.15 7.53 -6.35
C PRO A 23 -7.62 7.72 -6.40
N PRO A 24 -6.87 7.08 -5.49
CA PRO A 24 -5.41 7.05 -5.56
C PRO A 24 -4.95 6.27 -6.79
N ILE A 25 -3.64 6.29 -7.05
CA ILE A 25 -3.04 5.41 -8.07
C ILE A 25 -3.40 3.94 -7.76
N ARG A 26 -3.48 3.12 -8.80
CA ARG A 26 -3.71 1.68 -8.67
C ARG A 26 -2.54 1.02 -7.93
N ARG A 27 -2.84 0.04 -7.08
CA ARG A 27 -1.82 -0.67 -6.28
C ARG A 27 -0.82 -1.47 -7.10
N ASP A 28 -1.17 -1.88 -8.31
CA ASP A 28 -0.24 -2.59 -9.19
C ASP A 28 0.87 -1.67 -9.73
N VAL A 29 0.54 -0.41 -10.05
CA VAL A 29 1.52 0.63 -10.39
C VAL A 29 2.39 0.97 -9.17
N GLU A 30 1.78 1.13 -7.99
CA GLU A 30 2.52 1.33 -6.74
C GLU A 30 3.47 0.17 -6.45
N ARG A 31 3.04 -1.08 -6.69
CA ARG A 31 3.88 -2.28 -6.54
C ARG A 31 5.05 -2.27 -7.52
N ALA A 32 4.79 -2.02 -8.80
CA ALA A 32 5.84 -1.96 -9.82
C ALA A 32 6.91 -0.92 -9.46
N PHE A 33 6.46 0.25 -8.98
CA PHE A 33 7.34 1.31 -8.49
C PHE A 33 8.28 0.81 -7.39
N TRP A 34 7.74 0.16 -6.36
CA TRP A 34 8.56 -0.35 -5.25
C TRP A 34 9.47 -1.51 -5.64
N ILE A 35 9.08 -2.34 -6.61
CA ILE A 35 9.97 -3.36 -7.19
C ILE A 35 11.17 -2.68 -7.86
N LYS A 36 10.95 -1.62 -8.64
CA LYS A 36 12.03 -0.85 -9.27
C LYS A 36 12.95 -0.18 -8.26
N ILE A 37 12.41 0.35 -7.17
CA ILE A 37 13.23 0.85 -6.05
C ILE A 37 14.11 -0.28 -5.48
N ALA A 38 13.55 -1.47 -5.27
CA ALA A 38 14.29 -2.62 -4.73
C ALA A 38 15.39 -3.13 -5.69
N GLU A 39 15.19 -3.00 -7.01
CA GLU A 39 16.21 -3.23 -8.04
C GLU A 39 17.33 -2.17 -8.02
N GLY A 40 17.18 -1.08 -7.25
CA GLY A 40 18.19 -0.04 -7.07
C GLY A 40 17.98 1.23 -7.90
N LEU A 41 16.83 1.38 -8.58
CA LEU A 41 16.52 2.60 -9.32
C LEU A 41 16.26 3.78 -8.37
N THR A 42 16.48 5.00 -8.88
CA THR A 42 16.07 6.21 -8.16
C THR A 42 14.55 6.34 -8.13
N SER A 43 14.00 7.11 -7.18
CA SER A 43 12.55 7.35 -7.12
C SER A 43 11.98 8.05 -8.37
N GLU A 44 12.78 8.84 -9.07
CA GLU A 44 12.35 9.47 -10.32
C GLU A 44 12.35 8.44 -11.46
N ASP A 45 13.43 7.68 -11.63
CA ASP A 45 13.55 6.66 -12.69
C ASP A 45 12.56 5.51 -12.49
N ALA A 46 12.35 5.08 -11.25
CA ALA A 46 11.37 4.05 -10.91
C ALA A 46 9.94 4.47 -11.28
N ALA A 47 9.60 5.75 -11.10
CA ALA A 47 8.30 6.26 -11.52
C ALA A 47 8.17 6.28 -13.03
N VAL A 48 9.19 6.80 -13.74
CA VAL A 48 9.20 6.85 -15.21
C VAL A 48 9.07 5.45 -15.80
N ALA A 49 9.81 4.47 -15.26
CA ALA A 49 9.73 3.07 -15.66
C ALA A 49 8.33 2.45 -15.44
N CYS A 50 7.52 3.01 -14.53
CA CYS A 50 6.14 2.57 -14.26
C CYS A 50 5.08 3.43 -14.97
N GLY A 51 5.48 4.33 -15.88
CA GLY A 51 4.56 5.23 -16.58
C GLY A 51 4.00 6.36 -15.71
N VAL A 52 4.71 6.72 -14.64
CA VAL A 52 4.35 7.78 -13.70
C VAL A 52 5.39 8.90 -13.80
N SER A 53 4.98 10.16 -13.60
CA SER A 53 5.95 11.27 -13.66
C SER A 53 6.96 11.19 -12.51
N GLY A 54 8.23 11.52 -12.80
CA GLY A 54 9.31 11.52 -11.80
C GLY A 54 8.98 12.25 -10.49
N PRO A 55 8.40 13.47 -10.53
CA PRO A 55 8.01 14.19 -9.30
C PRO A 55 6.96 13.47 -8.46
N VAL A 56 6.08 12.67 -9.08
CA VAL A 56 5.12 11.83 -8.35
C VAL A 56 5.84 10.68 -7.67
N GLY A 57 6.84 10.07 -8.33
CA GLY A 57 7.74 9.08 -7.74
C GLY A 57 8.46 9.57 -6.49
N SER A 58 9.09 10.74 -6.56
CA SER A 58 9.75 11.35 -5.39
C SER A 58 8.77 11.62 -4.25
N ARG A 59 7.54 12.05 -4.58
CA ARG A 59 6.49 12.28 -3.60
C ARG A 59 6.07 10.98 -2.92
N TRP A 60 5.81 9.92 -3.68
CA TRP A 60 5.44 8.60 -3.14
C TRP A 60 6.52 8.05 -2.23
N PHE A 61 7.78 8.11 -2.67
CA PHE A 61 8.91 7.66 -1.87
C PHE A 61 8.92 8.37 -0.51
N ARG A 62 8.76 9.70 -0.49
CA ARG A 62 8.73 10.50 0.75
C ARG A 62 7.50 10.21 1.61
N GLU A 63 6.31 10.15 1.02
CA GLU A 63 5.05 9.86 1.72
C GLU A 63 5.07 8.50 2.43
N ARG A 64 5.85 7.55 1.93
CA ARG A 64 6.01 6.21 2.51
C ARG A 64 7.28 6.05 3.35
N GLY A 65 8.04 7.12 3.59
CA GLY A 65 9.28 7.07 4.37
C GLY A 65 10.39 6.22 3.72
N GLY A 66 10.34 6.04 2.40
CA GLY A 66 11.33 5.28 1.65
C GLY A 66 11.17 3.76 1.69
N MET A 67 10.06 3.24 2.22
CA MET A 67 9.76 1.80 2.28
C MET A 67 8.37 1.50 1.71
N PRO A 68 8.15 0.31 1.11
CA PRO A 68 6.83 -0.08 0.63
C PRO A 68 5.85 -0.28 1.78
N SER A 69 4.68 0.37 1.72
CA SER A 69 3.56 0.13 2.65
C SER A 69 2.59 -0.96 2.18
N ILE A 70 2.98 -1.71 1.13
CA ILE A 70 2.18 -2.75 0.49
C ILE A 70 3.02 -3.99 0.26
N GLN A 71 2.38 -5.16 0.20
CA GLN A 71 3.05 -6.40 -0.16
C GLN A 71 3.46 -6.37 -1.64
N LEU A 72 4.74 -6.65 -1.91
CA LEU A 72 5.32 -6.65 -3.25
C LEU A 72 5.07 -7.94 -4.03
N ALA A 73 4.66 -9.01 -3.35
CA ALA A 73 4.26 -10.24 -4.02
C ALA A 73 3.11 -9.98 -5.02
N PRO A 74 3.11 -10.65 -6.17
CA PRO A 74 2.03 -10.56 -7.13
C PRO A 74 0.70 -10.99 -6.48
N LEU A 75 -0.40 -10.39 -6.94
CA LEU A 75 -1.73 -10.83 -6.50
C LEU A 75 -1.96 -12.27 -6.97
N SER A 76 -2.50 -13.12 -6.10
CA SER A 76 -2.96 -14.43 -6.52
C SER A 76 -4.07 -14.28 -7.56
N GLY A 77 -4.11 -15.18 -8.55
CA GLY A 77 -5.13 -15.20 -9.60
C GLY A 77 -6.57 -15.41 -9.09
N ARG A 78 -6.76 -15.52 -7.77
CA ARG A 78 -8.05 -15.64 -7.09
C ARG A 78 -8.96 -14.42 -7.28
N TYR A 79 -8.37 -13.22 -7.35
CA TYR A 79 -9.11 -11.97 -7.46
C TYR A 79 -9.10 -11.47 -8.91
N LEU A 80 -10.14 -10.71 -9.29
CA LEU A 80 -10.16 -10.02 -10.58
C LEU A 80 -9.02 -9.00 -10.65
N SER A 81 -8.27 -9.04 -11.73
CA SER A 81 -7.28 -8.05 -12.14
C SER A 81 -7.94 -6.77 -12.65
N PHE A 82 -7.16 -5.70 -12.81
CA PHE A 82 -7.66 -4.48 -13.43
C PHE A 82 -8.09 -4.71 -14.88
N ARG A 83 -7.29 -5.45 -15.66
CA ARG A 83 -7.62 -5.82 -17.05
C ARG A 83 -8.97 -6.51 -17.14
N GLU A 84 -9.23 -7.51 -16.29
CA GLU A 84 -10.54 -8.17 -16.25
C GLU A 84 -11.67 -7.20 -15.91
N ARG A 85 -11.45 -6.21 -15.04
CA ARG A 85 -12.45 -5.16 -14.74
C ARG A 85 -12.71 -4.25 -15.94
N GLU A 86 -11.70 -3.97 -16.76
CA GLU A 86 -11.87 -3.24 -18.02
C GLU A 86 -12.72 -4.04 -19.01
N GLU A 87 -12.42 -5.32 -19.19
CA GLU A 87 -13.23 -6.23 -20.03
C GLU A 87 -14.68 -6.31 -19.55
N ILE A 88 -14.91 -6.42 -18.23
CA ILE A 88 -16.26 -6.37 -17.65
C ILE A 88 -16.95 -5.05 -17.99
N ALA A 89 -16.25 -3.91 -17.91
CA ALA A 89 -16.83 -2.61 -18.21
C ALA A 89 -17.22 -2.48 -19.69
N LEU A 90 -16.36 -2.92 -20.62
CA LEU A 90 -16.65 -2.94 -22.05
C LEU A 90 -17.82 -3.85 -22.38
N ALA A 91 -17.82 -5.07 -21.85
CA ALA A 91 -18.90 -6.03 -22.08
C ALA A 91 -20.24 -5.52 -21.51
N ARG A 92 -20.23 -4.82 -20.37
CA ARG A 92 -21.44 -4.19 -19.83
C ARG A 92 -21.96 -3.04 -20.69
N ALA A 93 -21.07 -2.27 -21.33
CA ALA A 93 -21.47 -1.23 -22.28
C ALA A 93 -22.08 -1.80 -23.57
N GLN A 94 -21.78 -3.06 -23.89
CA GLN A 94 -22.38 -3.84 -24.98
C GLN A 94 -23.60 -4.66 -24.54
N ASP A 95 -24.15 -4.39 -23.36
CA ASP A 95 -25.28 -5.13 -22.77
C ASP A 95 -25.11 -6.65 -22.62
N VAL A 96 -23.86 -7.10 -22.57
CA VAL A 96 -23.54 -8.52 -22.39
C VAL A 96 -23.95 -8.98 -20.98
N GLY A 97 -24.62 -10.13 -20.92
CA GLY A 97 -25.07 -10.74 -19.68
C GLY A 97 -23.96 -11.34 -18.82
N VAL A 98 -24.20 -11.43 -17.50
CA VAL A 98 -23.21 -11.91 -16.50
C VAL A 98 -22.59 -13.27 -16.85
N ARG A 99 -23.39 -14.23 -17.33
CA ARG A 99 -22.93 -15.58 -17.68
C ARG A 99 -21.99 -15.59 -18.89
N GLU A 100 -22.26 -14.75 -19.88
CA GLU A 100 -21.43 -14.60 -21.07
C GLU A 100 -20.10 -13.93 -20.72
N ILE A 101 -20.12 -12.84 -19.94
CA ILE A 101 -18.91 -12.20 -19.41
C ILE A 101 -18.05 -13.22 -18.66
N ALA A 102 -18.68 -14.05 -17.82
CA ALA A 102 -17.99 -15.07 -17.06
C ALA A 102 -17.31 -16.12 -17.95
N ARG A 103 -17.97 -16.57 -19.03
CA ARG A 103 -17.35 -17.47 -20.02
C ARG A 103 -16.16 -16.82 -20.72
N ARG A 104 -16.29 -15.57 -21.20
CA ARG A 104 -15.20 -14.85 -21.89
C ARG A 104 -13.95 -14.70 -21.02
N LEU A 105 -14.13 -14.48 -19.72
CA LEU A 105 -13.03 -14.29 -18.77
C LEU A 105 -12.58 -15.59 -18.08
N ALA A 106 -13.18 -16.74 -18.42
CA ALA A 106 -12.96 -18.00 -17.73
C ALA A 106 -13.12 -17.89 -16.19
N ARG A 107 -14.13 -17.14 -15.74
CA ARG A 107 -14.46 -16.94 -14.32
C ARG A 107 -15.81 -17.52 -13.97
N SER A 108 -16.06 -17.73 -12.67
CA SER A 108 -17.39 -18.12 -12.22
C SER A 108 -18.39 -16.97 -12.44
N PRO A 109 -19.64 -17.25 -12.90
CA PRO A 109 -20.69 -16.23 -12.99
C PRO A 109 -20.96 -15.52 -11.65
N SER A 110 -20.79 -16.25 -10.55
CA SER A 110 -20.93 -15.70 -9.20
C SER A 110 -19.87 -14.64 -8.87
N THR A 111 -18.66 -14.76 -9.42
CA THR A 111 -17.60 -13.74 -9.28
C THR A 111 -17.99 -12.46 -9.99
N ILE A 112 -18.43 -12.55 -11.25
CA ILE A 112 -18.85 -11.39 -12.05
C ILE A 112 -20.07 -10.71 -11.42
N SER A 113 -21.08 -11.48 -10.98
CA SER A 113 -22.25 -10.93 -10.29
C SER A 113 -21.88 -10.16 -9.02
N ARG A 114 -21.00 -10.73 -8.18
CA ARG A 114 -20.56 -10.09 -6.94
C ARG A 114 -19.73 -8.84 -7.20
N GLU A 115 -18.88 -8.84 -8.22
CA GLU A 115 -18.11 -7.66 -8.65
C GLU A 115 -19.04 -6.52 -9.07
N LEU A 116 -19.98 -6.78 -9.98
CA LEU A 116 -20.93 -5.78 -10.48
C LEU A 116 -21.81 -5.22 -9.35
N ARG A 117 -22.26 -6.08 -8.42
CA ARG A 117 -23.07 -5.66 -7.28
C ARG A 117 -22.31 -4.79 -6.29
N ARG A 118 -21.10 -5.22 -5.89
CA ARG A 118 -20.36 -4.59 -4.79
C ARG A 118 -19.56 -3.37 -5.26
N ASN A 119 -18.94 -3.45 -6.43
CA ASN A 119 -17.93 -2.48 -6.87
C ASN A 119 -18.45 -1.45 -7.87
N ALA A 120 -19.70 -1.53 -8.33
CA ALA A 120 -20.31 -0.47 -9.14
C ALA A 120 -20.30 0.89 -8.42
N ALA A 121 -20.09 1.97 -9.18
CA ALA A 121 -20.28 3.34 -8.72
C ALA A 121 -21.76 3.56 -8.42
N THR A 122 -22.04 4.21 -7.28
CA THR A 122 -23.39 4.43 -6.77
C THR A 122 -23.73 5.91 -6.64
N ARG A 123 -22.82 6.79 -7.08
CA ARG A 123 -23.02 8.26 -7.03
C ARG A 123 -24.10 8.62 -8.07
N GLY A 124 -25.05 9.46 -7.69
CA GLY A 124 -26.18 9.84 -8.54
C GLY A 124 -27.34 8.84 -8.54
N GLY A 125 -27.37 7.88 -7.60
CA GLY A 125 -28.46 6.90 -7.49
C GLY A 125 -28.49 5.85 -8.60
N GLN A 126 -27.53 5.83 -9.51
CA GLN A 126 -27.44 4.75 -10.51
C GLN A 126 -26.28 3.82 -10.18
N LEU A 127 -26.42 2.54 -10.57
CA LEU A 127 -25.34 1.57 -10.56
C LEU A 127 -24.59 1.68 -11.88
N ASN A 128 -23.60 2.57 -11.95
CA ASN A 128 -22.73 2.67 -13.12
C ASN A 128 -21.43 1.89 -12.86
N TYR A 129 -21.09 0.96 -13.74
CA TYR A 129 -19.86 0.18 -13.59
C TYR A 129 -18.71 0.84 -14.37
N ARG A 130 -17.69 1.33 -13.64
CA ARG A 130 -16.45 1.86 -14.21
C ARG A 130 -15.26 1.11 -13.62
N ALA A 131 -14.40 0.56 -14.47
CA ALA A 131 -13.28 -0.30 -14.06
C ALA A 131 -12.37 0.35 -13.00
N GLY A 132 -11.95 1.60 -13.20
CA GLY A 132 -11.12 2.35 -12.24
C GLY A 132 -11.77 2.53 -10.86
N ILE A 133 -13.07 2.84 -10.83
CA ILE A 133 -13.80 2.98 -9.56
C ILE A 133 -13.98 1.62 -8.89
N ALA A 134 -14.26 0.57 -9.68
CA ALA A 134 -14.42 -0.77 -9.17
C ALA A 134 -13.13 -1.33 -8.58
N GLN A 135 -11.99 -1.10 -9.26
CA GLN A 135 -10.64 -1.42 -8.78
C GLN A 135 -10.37 -0.73 -7.45
N TRP A 136 -10.54 0.59 -7.39
CA TRP A 136 -10.30 1.35 -6.18
C TRP A 136 -11.15 0.87 -5.00
N LYS A 137 -12.44 0.59 -5.23
CA LYS A 137 -13.32 0.03 -4.20
C LYS A 137 -12.86 -1.33 -3.73
N ALA A 138 -12.45 -2.21 -4.65
CA ALA A 138 -11.91 -3.51 -4.30
C ALA A 138 -10.65 -3.37 -3.42
N GLU A 139 -9.74 -2.46 -3.77
CA GLU A 139 -8.52 -2.19 -3.00
C GLU A 139 -8.81 -1.57 -1.63
N LEU A 140 -9.78 -0.66 -1.55
CA LEU A 140 -10.20 -0.03 -0.29
C LEU A 140 -10.80 -1.06 0.66
N MET A 141 -11.71 -1.91 0.18
CA MET A 141 -12.34 -2.96 0.98
C MET A 141 -11.36 -4.09 1.34
N ALA A 142 -10.28 -4.25 0.57
CA ALA A 142 -9.20 -5.18 0.90
C ALA A 142 -8.29 -4.65 2.02
N ARG A 143 -8.36 -3.35 2.38
CA ARG A 143 -7.62 -2.81 3.53
C ARG A 143 -8.20 -3.43 4.79
N ARG A 144 -7.41 -4.29 5.43
CA ARG A 144 -7.65 -4.79 6.78
C ARG A 144 -6.69 -4.05 7.72
N PRO A 145 -6.97 -2.78 8.06
CA PRO A 145 -6.10 -2.03 8.94
C PRO A 145 -6.01 -2.77 10.28
N LYS A 146 -4.78 -2.98 10.73
CA LYS A 146 -4.47 -3.43 12.08
C LYS A 146 -3.73 -2.31 12.78
N THR A 147 -3.93 -2.15 14.08
CA THR A 147 -3.08 -1.25 14.87
C THR A 147 -1.63 -1.72 14.72
N ALA A 148 -0.73 -0.79 14.38
CA ALA A 148 0.68 -1.13 14.19
C ALA A 148 1.32 -1.55 15.52
N LYS A 149 2.21 -2.56 15.49
CA LYS A 149 2.83 -3.11 16.71
C LYS A 149 3.62 -2.06 17.50
N LEU A 150 4.30 -1.16 16.81
CA LEU A 150 5.04 -0.03 17.41
C LEU A 150 4.14 1.01 18.08
N VAL A 151 2.83 1.05 17.76
CA VAL A 151 1.88 1.94 18.45
C VAL A 151 1.44 1.34 19.78
N THR A 152 1.40 0.00 19.87
CA THR A 152 0.94 -0.71 21.07
C THR A 152 2.07 -1.13 22.00
N ASN A 153 3.28 -1.33 21.49
CA ASN A 153 4.46 -1.71 22.25
C ASN A 153 5.45 -0.53 22.30
N THR A 154 5.43 0.21 23.41
CA THR A 154 6.27 1.39 23.64
C THR A 154 7.76 1.02 23.72
N GLU A 155 8.10 -0.09 24.36
CA GLU A 155 9.49 -0.54 24.52
C GLU A 155 10.13 -0.88 23.16
N LEU A 156 9.41 -1.64 22.33
CA LEU A 156 9.83 -1.92 20.95
C LEU A 156 9.98 -0.63 20.13
N HIS A 157 9.05 0.31 20.30
CA HIS A 157 9.12 1.61 19.64
C HIS A 157 10.36 2.40 20.04
N GLU A 158 10.64 2.51 21.34
CA GLU A 158 11.83 3.20 21.86
C GLU A 158 13.13 2.53 21.40
N TYR A 159 13.19 1.19 21.42
CA TYR A 159 14.33 0.44 20.91
C TYR A 159 14.59 0.72 19.42
N VAL A 160 13.55 0.60 18.59
CA VAL A 160 13.63 0.87 17.14
C VAL A 160 14.04 2.34 16.90
N GLN A 161 13.41 3.28 17.59
CA GLN A 161 13.69 4.72 17.46
C GLN A 161 15.14 5.04 17.88
N GLY A 162 15.62 4.47 18.98
CA GLY A 162 16.99 4.62 19.46
C GLY A 162 17.99 4.14 18.41
N ARG A 163 17.82 2.92 17.90
CA ARG A 163 18.73 2.33 16.88
C ARG A 163 18.67 3.04 15.54
N LEU A 164 17.51 3.57 15.13
CA LEU A 164 17.34 4.34 13.90
C LEU A 164 17.91 5.76 14.00
N SER A 165 17.80 6.40 15.16
CA SER A 165 18.35 7.74 15.40
C SER A 165 19.88 7.76 15.30
N GLY A 166 20.52 6.61 15.56
CA GLY A 166 21.98 6.50 15.55
C GLY A 166 22.64 7.20 16.74
N VAL A 167 21.89 7.48 17.80
CA VAL A 167 22.45 7.97 19.07
C VAL A 167 23.28 6.84 19.66
N ILE A 168 24.59 7.07 19.76
CA ILE A 168 25.53 6.18 20.43
C ILE A 168 25.49 6.57 21.91
N HIS A 169 25.30 5.61 22.80
CA HIS A 169 25.55 5.83 24.23
C HIS A 169 26.97 5.36 24.55
N ALA A 170 27.71 6.18 25.29
CA ALA A 170 28.95 5.76 25.91
C ALA A 170 28.65 4.70 27.01
N PRO A 171 29.66 3.94 27.48
CA PRO A 171 29.47 2.91 28.50
C PRO A 171 28.84 3.40 29.82
N ASP A 172 28.89 4.70 30.08
CA ASP A 172 28.28 5.42 31.20
C ASP A 172 26.83 5.87 30.94
N GLY A 173 26.27 5.55 29.76
CA GLY A 173 24.94 5.94 29.32
C GLY A 173 24.86 7.33 28.65
N ALA A 174 25.94 8.10 28.65
CA ALA A 174 25.94 9.45 28.07
C ALA A 174 25.77 9.41 26.54
N PRO A 175 24.88 10.23 25.95
CA PRO A 175 24.73 10.28 24.51
C PRO A 175 25.96 10.92 23.87
N VAL A 176 26.65 10.19 23.00
CA VAL A 176 27.75 10.69 22.18
C VAL A 176 27.14 11.35 20.92
N PRO A 177 27.26 12.68 20.75
CA PRO A 177 26.72 13.36 19.59
C PRO A 177 27.43 12.87 18.32
N GLY A 178 26.66 12.32 17.38
CA GLY A 178 27.17 11.93 16.07
C GLY A 178 27.58 13.16 15.23
N PRO A 179 28.39 12.99 14.18
CA PRO A 179 28.79 14.08 13.30
C PRO A 179 27.58 14.81 12.72
N VAL A 180 27.66 16.14 12.58
CA VAL A 180 26.62 16.96 11.96
C VAL A 180 26.36 16.45 10.55
N THR A 181 25.26 15.73 10.38
CA THR A 181 24.84 15.26 9.05
C THR A 181 24.07 16.37 8.35
N GLN A 182 24.27 16.53 7.04
CA GLN A 182 23.39 17.41 6.26
C GLN A 182 21.94 16.97 6.45
N GLY A 183 21.06 17.93 6.75
CA GLY A 183 19.63 17.67 6.95
C GLY A 183 19.04 16.88 5.78
N TRP A 184 18.23 15.87 6.10
CA TRP A 184 17.60 15.04 5.09
C TRP A 184 16.64 15.89 4.25
N LYS A 185 17.01 16.14 2.98
CA LYS A 185 16.21 16.96 2.04
C LYS A 185 15.01 16.21 1.44
N GLY A 186 14.68 15.00 1.91
CA GLY A 186 13.52 14.24 1.47
C GLY A 186 13.62 13.57 0.08
N ARG A 187 14.63 13.91 -0.73
CA ARG A 187 15.02 13.14 -1.93
C ARG A 187 16.07 12.12 -1.53
N ASN A 188 16.14 11.00 -2.27
CA ASN A 188 17.07 9.86 -2.11
C ASN A 188 18.14 10.12 -1.05
N LYS A 189 18.15 9.33 0.02
CA LYS A 189 19.34 9.28 0.87
C LYS A 189 20.49 9.01 -0.09
N PRO A 190 21.52 9.87 -0.19
CA PRO A 190 22.65 9.57 -1.06
C PRO A 190 23.08 8.15 -0.73
N ARG A 191 23.32 7.34 -1.77
CA ARG A 191 23.73 5.93 -1.67
C ARG A 191 24.68 5.88 -0.47
N ARG A 192 24.27 5.21 0.62
CA ARG A 192 25.01 5.30 1.88
C ARG A 192 26.42 4.87 1.55
N GLN A 193 27.34 5.82 1.41
CA GLN A 193 28.75 5.49 1.52
C GLN A 193 28.86 4.86 2.90
N ASP A 194 29.65 3.78 3.00
CA ASP A 194 29.95 3.18 4.29
C ASP A 194 30.50 4.26 5.19
N ARG A 195 29.62 4.81 6.03
CA ARG A 195 30.01 5.69 7.09
C ARG A 195 30.60 4.76 8.12
N ARG A 196 31.91 4.59 8.10
CA ARG A 196 32.68 3.85 9.12
C ARG A 196 32.33 4.27 10.56
N TRP A 197 31.66 5.40 10.73
CA TRP A 197 31.24 6.03 11.98
C TRP A 197 29.71 6.08 12.22
N ALA A 198 28.86 5.69 11.26
CA ALA A 198 27.40 5.71 11.47
C ALA A 198 26.91 4.37 12.01
N THR A 199 26.75 4.31 13.32
CA THR A 199 26.12 3.24 14.12
C THR A 199 24.61 3.14 13.98
N ALA A 200 23.97 3.91 13.09
CA ALA A 200 22.54 3.79 12.84
C ALA A 200 22.24 2.50 12.08
N TRP A 201 21.52 1.59 12.70
CA TRP A 201 21.23 0.27 12.14
C TRP A 201 20.19 0.37 11.02
N SER A 202 20.28 -0.54 10.05
CA SER A 202 19.21 -0.75 9.08
C SER A 202 17.99 -1.39 9.77
N PRO A 203 16.77 -1.21 9.24
CA PRO A 203 15.59 -1.91 9.75
C PRO A 203 15.79 -3.43 9.83
N GLU A 204 16.52 -4.01 8.87
CA GLU A 204 16.86 -5.44 8.86
C GLU A 204 17.84 -5.82 9.98
N GLN A 205 18.86 -5.01 10.24
CA GLN A 205 19.78 -5.22 11.36
C GLN A 205 19.06 -5.14 12.72
N ILE A 206 18.14 -4.19 12.86
CA ILE A 206 17.29 -4.06 14.06
C ILE A 206 16.42 -5.31 14.22
N ALA A 207 15.72 -5.74 13.16
CA ALA A 207 14.89 -6.93 13.17
C ALA A 207 15.67 -8.18 13.58
N ASN A 208 16.85 -8.39 13.01
CA ASN A 208 17.72 -9.54 13.29
C ASN A 208 18.31 -9.51 14.72
N ARG A 209 18.46 -8.34 15.33
CA ARG A 209 18.99 -8.22 16.69
C ARG A 209 17.94 -8.45 17.76
N LEU A 210 16.67 -8.13 17.52
CA LEU A 210 15.62 -8.28 18.53
C LEU A 210 15.59 -9.69 19.15
N PRO A 211 15.74 -10.79 18.40
CA PRO A 211 15.93 -12.16 18.95
C PRO A 211 17.09 -12.34 19.91
N VAL A 212 18.15 -11.55 19.77
CA VAL A 212 19.37 -11.67 20.57
C VAL A 212 19.33 -10.77 21.80
N ASP A 213 18.85 -9.53 21.67
CA ASP A 213 18.77 -8.59 22.80
C ASP A 213 17.59 -8.92 23.73
N PHE A 214 16.53 -9.54 23.19
CA PHE A 214 15.33 -9.92 23.94
C PHE A 214 14.98 -11.39 23.66
N PRO A 215 15.80 -12.37 24.09
CA PRO A 215 15.61 -13.78 23.71
C PRO A 215 14.26 -14.34 24.16
N ASP A 216 13.79 -13.93 25.34
CA ASP A 216 12.59 -14.49 25.97
C ASP A 216 11.31 -13.65 25.74
N ASP A 217 11.41 -12.51 25.05
CA ASP A 217 10.27 -11.64 24.76
C ASP A 217 9.86 -11.67 23.28
N GLU A 218 8.83 -12.47 22.98
CA GLU A 218 8.22 -12.53 21.65
C GLU A 218 7.51 -11.22 21.24
N SER A 219 7.11 -10.41 22.22
CA SER A 219 6.51 -9.09 21.99
C SER A 219 7.48 -8.15 21.27
N MET A 220 8.79 -8.43 21.32
CA MET A 220 9.83 -7.64 20.67
C MET A 220 10.13 -8.06 19.21
N ARG A 221 9.46 -9.08 18.66
CA ARG A 221 9.71 -9.55 17.27
C ARG A 221 9.01 -8.68 16.21
N ILE A 222 9.65 -8.37 15.09
CA ILE A 222 9.05 -7.66 13.94
C ILE A 222 9.47 -8.29 12.61
#